data_AF-A0A1F3AD03-F1
#
_entry.id   AF-A0A1F3AD03-F1
#
_cell.length_a   1.000
_cell.length_b   1.000
_cell.length_c   1.000
_cell.angle_alpha   90.00
_cell.angle_beta   90.00
_cell.angle_gamma   90.00
#
_symmetry.space_group_name_H-M   'P 1'
#
loop_
_entity.id
_entity.type
_entity.pdbx_description
1 polymer ?
#
loop_
_entity_poly.entity_id
_entity_poly.type
_entity_poly.pdbx_seq_one_letter_code
_entity_poly.pdbx_strand_id
1 'polypeptide(L)'
;MTQDYYGTKRVTAWPQERAPGPYGPREMQDGYAVKYEDGYTSWSPRATFEAAYQPVVAMSFGHAIVAMKAGHRVARAGWNGKGMFLFLVPGSVFQVNRPPLLGIYPEGTEIRYHAHIDMKTAQGYVVPWLASQADMLADDWTIIE
;
A
#
# COMPACT_ATOMS: atom_id res chain seq x y z
N MET A 1 -8.30 13.00 17.11
CA MET A 1 -7.25 13.46 16.19
C MET A 1 -7.55 12.88 14.81
N THR A 2 -7.46 13.68 13.76
CA THR A 2 -7.69 13.21 12.38
C THR A 2 -6.39 12.65 11.82
N GLN A 3 -6.44 11.45 11.24
CA GLN A 3 -5.26 10.80 10.66
C GLN A 3 -5.62 9.94 9.45
N ASP A 4 -4.61 9.59 8.66
CA ASP A 4 -4.78 8.72 7.49
C ASP A 4 -4.55 7.25 7.84
N TYR A 5 -5.40 6.40 7.30
CA TYR A 5 -5.35 4.96 7.43
C TYR A 5 -5.35 4.30 6.05
N TYR A 6 -4.90 3.06 6.02
CA TYR A 6 -4.88 2.21 4.84
C TYR A 6 -5.57 0.88 5.14
N GLY A 7 -6.49 0.51 4.24
CA GLY A 7 -7.12 -0.81 4.17
C GLY A 7 -7.01 -1.32 2.74
N THR A 8 -8.16 -1.53 2.09
CA THR A 8 -8.23 -1.71 0.63
C THR A 8 -8.02 -0.42 -0.16
N LYS A 9 -8.00 0.72 0.54
CA LYS A 9 -7.78 2.08 0.02
C LYS A 9 -7.32 3.00 1.14
N ARG A 10 -6.74 4.15 0.79
CA ARG A 10 -6.43 5.23 1.73
C ARG A 10 -7.72 5.92 2.15
N VAL A 11 -7.85 6.20 3.45
CA VAL A 11 -8.96 6.98 4.01
C VAL A 11 -8.43 7.94 5.06
N THR A 12 -9.10 9.07 5.24
CA THR A 12 -8.89 9.96 6.39
C THR A 12 -9.97 9.67 7.42
N ALA A 13 -9.61 9.41 8.67
CA ALA A 13 -10.58 9.11 9.72
C ALA A 13 -10.28 9.84 11.04
N TRP A 14 -11.30 10.03 11.84
CA TRP A 14 -11.21 10.63 13.17
C TRP A 14 -12.17 9.94 14.15
N PRO A 15 -11.78 9.78 15.43
CA PRO A 15 -12.68 9.25 16.45
C PRO A 15 -13.99 10.04 16.51
N GLN A 16 -15.11 9.33 16.50
CA GLN A 16 -16.44 9.91 16.57
C GLN A 16 -17.41 8.93 17.23
N GLU A 17 -18.10 9.40 18.27
CA GLU A 17 -19.23 8.69 18.84
C GLU A 17 -20.50 8.92 18.00
N ARG A 18 -21.35 7.90 17.92
CA ARG A 18 -22.62 7.94 17.20
C ARG A 18 -23.77 7.57 18.12
N ALA A 19 -24.78 8.44 18.14
CA ALA A 19 -26.03 8.17 18.83
C ALA A 19 -26.74 6.93 18.24
N PRO A 20 -27.47 6.16 19.06
CA PRO A 20 -28.17 4.98 18.61
C PRO A 20 -29.18 5.32 17.50
N GLY A 21 -29.19 4.48 16.46
CA GLY A 21 -30.13 4.60 15.35
C GLY A 21 -31.44 3.85 15.61
N PRO A 22 -32.46 4.00 14.74
CA PRO A 22 -33.71 3.25 14.84
C PRO A 22 -33.51 1.73 14.65
N TYR A 23 -32.42 1.34 14.00
CA TYR A 23 -31.98 -0.04 13.81
C TYR A 23 -30.54 -0.16 14.34
N GLY A 24 -30.32 -1.02 15.34
CA GLY A 24 -28.99 -1.26 15.93
C GLY A 24 -28.95 -1.19 17.46
N PRO A 25 -27.75 -1.16 18.06
CA PRO A 25 -27.54 -1.01 19.50
C PRO A 25 -28.26 0.23 20.06
N ARG A 26 -28.85 0.10 21.24
CA ARG A 26 -29.59 1.19 21.92
C ARG A 26 -28.70 2.12 22.76
N GLU A 27 -27.41 1.91 22.70
CA GLU A 27 -26.40 2.65 23.45
C GLU A 27 -25.58 3.54 22.51
N MET A 28 -24.90 4.53 23.07
CA MET A 28 -23.94 5.35 22.34
C MET A 28 -22.80 4.46 21.85
N GLN A 29 -22.46 4.56 20.57
CA GLN A 29 -21.43 3.72 19.96
C GLN A 29 -20.17 4.52 19.68
N ASP A 30 -19.05 3.95 20.06
CA ASP A 30 -17.72 4.47 19.78
C ASP A 30 -17.19 3.92 18.44
N GLY A 31 -16.51 4.77 17.69
CA GLY A 31 -16.05 4.44 16.36
C GLY A 31 -15.32 5.57 15.67
N TYR A 32 -15.33 5.52 14.34
CA TYR A 32 -14.62 6.45 13.49
C TYR A 32 -15.55 6.99 12.41
N ALA A 33 -15.53 8.31 12.24
CA ALA A 33 -15.94 8.92 10.98
C ALA A 33 -14.84 8.68 9.96
N VAL A 34 -15.23 8.28 8.75
CA VAL A 34 -14.31 7.92 7.65
C VAL A 34 -14.64 8.78 6.46
N LYS A 35 -13.64 9.44 5.89
CA LYS A 35 -13.71 10.21 4.65
C LYS A 35 -12.84 9.53 3.59
N TYR A 36 -13.46 9.22 2.47
CA TYR A 36 -12.80 8.65 1.29
C TYR A 36 -12.26 9.75 0.38
N GLU A 37 -11.38 9.37 -0.55
CA GLU A 37 -10.73 10.29 -1.49
C GLU A 37 -11.72 11.05 -2.39
N ASP A 38 -12.82 10.39 -2.78
CA ASP A 38 -13.93 10.98 -3.54
C ASP A 38 -14.80 11.96 -2.72
N GLY A 39 -14.48 12.14 -1.43
CA GLY A 39 -15.22 12.97 -0.50
C GLY A 39 -16.42 12.29 0.15
N TYR A 40 -16.76 11.05 -0.20
CA TYR A 40 -17.78 10.28 0.49
C TYR A 40 -17.41 10.13 1.97
N THR A 41 -18.42 10.19 2.86
CA THR A 41 -18.22 10.02 4.30
C THR A 41 -19.10 8.90 4.84
N SER A 42 -18.53 8.05 5.68
CA SER A 42 -19.24 7.00 6.40
C SER A 42 -18.84 7.01 7.88
N TRP A 43 -19.50 6.17 8.69
CA TRP A 43 -19.11 5.90 10.06
C TRP A 43 -18.95 4.40 10.25
N SER A 44 -17.91 3.99 10.97
CA SER A 44 -17.60 2.58 11.25
C SER A 44 -17.43 2.37 12.76
N PRO A 45 -18.01 1.30 13.34
CA PRO A 45 -17.74 0.92 14.73
C PRO A 45 -16.24 0.71 14.97
N ARG A 46 -15.75 1.03 16.16
CA ARG A 46 -14.31 0.97 16.50
C ARG A 46 -13.66 -0.36 16.11
N ALA A 47 -14.19 -1.48 16.61
CA ALA A 47 -13.62 -2.80 16.37
C ALA A 47 -13.61 -3.17 14.87
N THR A 48 -14.66 -2.81 14.13
CA THR A 48 -14.73 -3.03 12.69
C THR A 48 -13.71 -2.18 11.92
N PHE A 49 -13.54 -0.93 12.33
CA PHE A 49 -12.57 -0.03 11.72
C PHE A 49 -11.13 -0.50 11.98
N GLU A 50 -10.76 -0.76 13.23
CA GLU A 50 -9.39 -1.14 13.62
C GLU A 50 -8.98 -2.53 13.08
N ALA A 51 -9.95 -3.42 12.83
CA ALA A 51 -9.69 -4.69 12.16
C ALA A 51 -9.41 -4.53 10.64
N ALA A 52 -9.98 -3.51 10.00
CA ALA A 52 -9.93 -3.32 8.55
C ALA A 52 -8.89 -2.29 8.09
N TYR A 53 -8.49 -1.38 8.96
CA TYR A 53 -7.64 -0.25 8.63
C TYR A 53 -6.47 -0.14 9.63
N GLN A 54 -5.27 0.13 9.13
CA GLN A 54 -4.12 0.51 9.96
C GLN A 54 -3.62 1.89 9.59
N PRO A 55 -2.99 2.62 10.52
CA PRO A 55 -2.35 3.89 10.19
C PRO A 55 -1.37 3.72 9.02
N VAL A 56 -1.27 4.72 8.13
CA VAL A 56 -0.35 4.67 6.97
C VAL A 56 1.14 4.57 7.34
N VAL A 57 1.46 4.71 8.63
CA VAL A 57 2.80 4.59 9.22
C VAL A 57 3.08 3.23 9.88
N ALA A 58 2.10 2.33 9.90
CA ALA A 58 2.19 1.02 10.53
C ALA A 58 1.26 0.01 9.81
N MET A 59 1.46 -0.12 8.50
CA MET A 59 0.69 -1.02 7.65
C MET A 59 1.22 -2.45 7.73
N SER A 60 0.33 -3.41 7.55
CA SER A 60 0.70 -4.80 7.29
C SER A 60 1.31 -4.97 5.89
N PHE A 61 2.01 -6.08 5.67
CA PHE A 61 2.49 -6.46 4.34
C PHE A 61 1.38 -6.45 3.28
N GLY A 62 0.19 -6.97 3.61
CA GLY A 62 -0.95 -6.99 2.70
C GLY A 62 -1.36 -5.59 2.23
N HIS A 63 -1.41 -4.63 3.14
CA HIS A 63 -1.71 -3.24 2.81
C HIS A 63 -0.57 -2.54 2.05
N ALA A 64 0.69 -2.91 2.32
CA ALA A 64 1.81 -2.46 1.49
C ALA A 64 1.67 -2.90 0.03
N ILE A 65 1.22 -4.13 -0.24
CA ILE A 65 0.92 -4.61 -1.59
C ILE A 65 -0.23 -3.80 -2.23
N VAL A 66 -1.30 -3.53 -1.49
CA VAL A 66 -2.42 -2.72 -1.99
C VAL A 66 -1.94 -1.29 -2.33
N ALA A 67 -1.14 -0.69 -1.46
CA ALA A 67 -0.55 0.63 -1.68
C ALA A 67 0.32 0.68 -2.94
N MET A 68 1.17 -0.32 -3.16
CA MET A 68 1.97 -0.42 -4.38
C MET A 68 1.13 -0.60 -5.64
N LYS A 69 0.04 -1.37 -5.58
CA LYS A 69 -0.92 -1.48 -6.69
C LYS A 69 -1.62 -0.15 -7.00
N ALA A 70 -1.79 0.70 -6.00
CA ALA A 70 -2.30 2.07 -6.17
C ALA A 70 -1.21 3.06 -6.66
N GLY A 71 0.01 2.59 -6.94
CA GLY A 71 1.11 3.43 -7.45
C GLY A 71 1.97 4.08 -6.37
N HIS A 72 1.72 3.79 -5.09
CA HIS A 72 2.57 4.29 -4.01
C HIS A 72 3.88 3.53 -3.90
N ARG A 73 4.91 4.23 -3.41
CA ARG A 73 6.15 3.62 -2.94
C ARG A 73 5.98 3.29 -1.45
N VAL A 74 6.56 2.17 -1.02
CA VAL A 74 6.47 1.73 0.37
C VAL A 74 7.84 1.38 0.93
N ALA A 75 8.03 1.56 2.22
CA ALA A 75 9.24 1.20 2.94
C ALA A 75 8.88 0.59 4.29
N ARG A 76 9.83 -0.10 4.92
CA ARG A 76 9.72 -0.47 6.33
C ARG A 76 10.25 0.67 7.21
N ALA A 77 9.68 0.86 8.39
CA ALA A 77 10.11 1.91 9.32
C ALA A 77 11.62 1.86 9.60
N GLY A 78 12.17 0.65 9.81
CA GLY A 78 13.61 0.43 10.02
C GLY A 78 14.50 0.72 8.81
N TRP A 79 13.93 0.90 7.61
CA TRP A 79 14.67 1.18 6.38
C TRP A 79 14.85 2.68 6.09
N ASN A 80 13.95 3.54 6.58
CA ASN A 80 13.87 4.95 6.18
C ASN A 80 14.99 5.87 6.74
N GLY A 81 16.05 5.30 7.32
CA GLY A 81 17.33 5.98 7.54
C GLY A 81 18.34 5.79 6.39
N LYS A 82 18.05 4.90 5.44
CA LYS A 82 18.92 4.53 4.31
C LYS A 82 18.30 4.79 2.94
N GLY A 83 17.14 5.44 2.89
CA GLY A 83 16.44 5.79 1.65
C GLY A 83 16.10 4.60 0.76
N MET A 84 15.76 3.46 1.37
CA MET A 84 15.34 2.23 0.69
C MET A 84 13.82 2.21 0.53
N PHE A 85 13.33 1.65 -0.58
CA PHE A 85 11.89 1.50 -0.80
C PHE A 85 11.57 0.47 -1.88
N LEU A 86 10.33 0.01 -1.87
CA LEU A 86 9.72 -0.84 -2.88
C LEU A 86 8.78 -0.03 -3.76
N PHE A 87 8.65 -0.47 -5.01
CA PHE A 87 7.70 0.08 -5.97
C PHE A 87 7.27 -0.98 -6.98
N LEU A 88 6.03 -0.87 -7.45
CA LEU A 88 5.51 -1.75 -8.49
C LEU A 88 5.95 -1.25 -9.87
N VAL A 89 6.62 -2.10 -10.63
CA VAL A 89 6.84 -1.89 -12.06
C VAL A 89 5.62 -2.45 -12.80
N PRO A 90 4.83 -1.61 -13.48
CA PRO A 90 3.68 -2.10 -14.23
C PRO A 90 4.14 -2.99 -15.38
N GLY A 91 3.33 -4.02 -15.67
CA GLY A 91 3.52 -4.82 -16.86
C GLY A 91 3.39 -3.96 -18.12
N SER A 92 4.12 -4.32 -19.17
CA SER A 92 4.11 -3.59 -20.43
C SER A 92 4.28 -4.52 -21.63
N VAL A 93 3.83 -4.05 -22.79
CA VAL A 93 4.08 -4.70 -24.08
C VAL A 93 4.92 -3.74 -24.91
N PHE A 94 6.06 -4.20 -25.40
CA PHE A 94 6.95 -3.38 -26.20
C PHE A 94 7.81 -4.22 -27.13
N GLN A 95 8.42 -3.55 -28.11
CA GLN A 95 9.35 -4.15 -29.05
C GLN A 95 10.77 -4.13 -28.49
N VAL A 96 11.47 -5.25 -28.56
CA VAL A 96 12.88 -5.35 -28.12
C VAL A 96 13.73 -4.37 -28.91
N ASN A 97 14.33 -3.41 -28.20
CA ASN A 97 15.14 -2.33 -28.78
C ASN A 97 16.38 -1.98 -27.93
N ARG A 98 16.65 -2.73 -26.86
CA ARG A 98 17.77 -2.46 -25.96
C ARG A 98 18.27 -3.71 -25.20
N PRO A 99 19.53 -3.74 -24.75
CA PRO A 99 20.01 -4.75 -23.82
C PRO A 99 19.26 -4.70 -22.46
N PRO A 100 19.20 -5.81 -21.70
CA PRO A 100 19.79 -7.11 -22.03
C PRO A 100 18.98 -7.93 -23.05
N LEU A 101 17.79 -7.47 -23.44
CA LEU A 101 16.88 -8.23 -24.32
C LEU A 101 17.46 -8.44 -25.73
N LEU A 102 18.28 -7.53 -26.23
CA LEU A 102 18.99 -7.67 -27.52
C LEU A 102 20.03 -8.82 -27.57
N GLY A 103 20.25 -9.58 -26.49
CA GLY A 103 21.02 -10.83 -26.52
C GLY A 103 20.18 -12.10 -26.33
N ILE A 104 18.87 -11.94 -26.15
CA ILE A 104 17.92 -13.02 -25.81
C ILE A 104 16.90 -13.19 -26.94
N TYR A 105 16.44 -12.08 -27.52
CA TYR A 105 15.48 -12.04 -28.60
C TYR A 105 16.02 -11.20 -29.77
N PRO A 106 15.61 -11.50 -31.01
CA PRO A 106 15.83 -10.61 -32.14
C PRO A 106 15.29 -9.20 -31.86
N GLU A 107 15.98 -8.18 -32.37
CA GLU A 107 15.48 -6.80 -32.36
C GLU A 107 14.10 -6.73 -33.05
N GLY A 108 13.18 -5.95 -32.47
CA GLY A 108 11.81 -5.86 -32.97
C GLY A 108 10.91 -7.06 -32.61
N THR A 109 11.35 -7.95 -31.72
CA THR A 109 10.45 -8.97 -31.15
C THR A 109 9.49 -8.31 -30.17
N GLU A 110 8.19 -8.56 -30.31
CA GLU A 110 7.20 -8.11 -29.33
C GLU A 110 7.31 -8.99 -28.09
N ILE A 111 7.49 -8.36 -26.94
CA ILE A 111 7.48 -9.06 -25.65
C ILE A 111 6.43 -8.47 -24.72
N ARG A 112 5.89 -9.35 -23.88
CA ARG A 112 5.01 -9.00 -22.77
C ARG A 112 5.79 -9.11 -21.47
N TYR A 113 6.26 -7.97 -20.97
CA TYR A 113 6.99 -7.89 -19.71
C TYR A 113 5.99 -7.83 -18.55
N HIS A 114 6.05 -8.82 -17.66
CA HIS A 114 5.06 -8.93 -16.59
C HIS A 114 5.33 -7.92 -15.46
N ALA A 115 4.27 -7.50 -14.76
CA ALA A 115 4.41 -6.68 -13.57
C ALA A 115 5.20 -7.43 -12.49
N HIS A 116 6.05 -6.69 -11.77
CA HIS A 116 6.92 -7.20 -10.70
C HIS A 116 7.25 -6.04 -9.74
N ILE A 117 7.81 -6.36 -8.58
CA ILE A 117 8.19 -5.38 -7.56
C ILE A 117 9.70 -5.28 -7.53
N ASP A 118 10.19 -4.06 -7.63
CA ASP A 118 11.61 -3.73 -7.49
C ASP A 118 11.84 -2.96 -6.19
N MET A 119 13.10 -3.01 -5.76
CA MET A 119 13.59 -2.33 -4.58
C MET A 119 14.72 -1.37 -4.96
N LYS A 120 14.66 -0.14 -4.46
CA LYS A 120 15.85 0.69 -4.31
C LYS A 120 16.57 0.30 -3.02
N THR A 121 17.80 -0.18 -3.15
CA THR A 121 18.63 -0.61 -2.01
C THR A 121 19.28 0.59 -1.31
N ALA A 122 19.92 0.33 -0.16
CA ALA A 122 20.64 1.37 0.60
C ALA A 122 21.82 1.95 -0.19
N GLN A 123 22.38 1.16 -1.10
CA GLN A 123 23.47 1.53 -2.00
C GLN A 123 22.98 2.25 -3.26
N GLY A 124 21.66 2.40 -3.44
CA GLY A 124 21.07 3.07 -4.60
C GLY A 124 20.86 2.17 -5.82
N TYR A 125 21.10 0.86 -5.71
CA TYR A 125 20.79 -0.07 -6.79
C TYR A 125 19.29 -0.33 -6.89
N VAL A 126 18.80 -0.60 -8.10
CA VAL A 126 17.47 -1.14 -8.34
C VAL A 126 17.61 -2.62 -8.58
N VAL A 127 16.92 -3.43 -7.78
CA VAL A 127 16.97 -4.89 -7.84
C VAL A 127 15.56 -5.48 -7.75
N PRO A 128 15.30 -6.64 -8.39
CA PRO A 128 14.07 -7.39 -8.14
C PRO A 128 13.94 -7.69 -6.66
N TRP A 129 12.78 -7.36 -6.08
CA TRP A 129 12.56 -7.59 -4.67
C TRP A 129 12.17 -9.05 -4.42
N LEU A 130 12.87 -9.67 -3.46
CA LEU A 130 12.52 -10.96 -2.92
C LEU A 130 11.89 -10.76 -1.54
N ALA A 131 10.58 -10.99 -1.43
CA ALA A 131 9.89 -10.90 -0.15
C ALA A 131 10.35 -12.02 0.80
N SER A 132 11.01 -11.64 1.89
CA SER A 132 11.39 -12.60 2.94
C SER A 132 10.22 -12.89 3.88
N GLN A 133 10.32 -13.96 4.68
CA GLN A 133 9.35 -14.22 5.76
C GLN A 133 9.27 -13.06 6.75
N ALA A 134 10.40 -12.39 7.01
CA ALA A 134 10.44 -11.22 7.88
C ALA A 134 9.74 -10.00 7.27
N ASP A 135 9.67 -9.90 5.93
CA ASP A 135 8.93 -8.85 5.24
C ASP A 135 7.43 -9.14 5.25
N MET A 136 7.05 -10.38 4.95
CA MET A 136 5.65 -10.82 4.88
C MET A 136 4.93 -10.76 6.23
N LEU A 137 5.66 -10.95 7.34
CA LEU A 137 5.11 -10.93 8.69
C LEU A 137 5.31 -9.58 9.42
N ALA A 138 5.78 -8.54 8.71
CA ALA A 138 5.99 -7.22 9.30
C ALA A 138 4.74 -6.33 9.21
N ASP A 139 4.54 -5.51 10.25
CA ASP A 139 3.47 -4.52 10.40
C ASP A 139 4.00 -3.07 10.50
N ASP A 140 5.25 -2.86 10.07
CA ASP A 140 5.95 -1.57 10.11
C ASP A 140 6.08 -0.93 8.72
N TRP A 141 5.19 -1.28 7.78
CA TRP A 141 5.21 -0.73 6.43
C TRP A 141 4.62 0.68 6.39
N THR A 142 5.23 1.56 5.60
CA THR A 142 4.84 2.96 5.46
C THR A 142 4.80 3.36 3.99
N ILE A 143 3.87 4.23 3.61
CA ILE A 143 3.91 4.93 2.32
C ILE A 143 5.00 6.00 2.39
N ILE A 144 5.79 6.15 1.33
CA ILE A 144 6.75 7.27 1.17
C ILE A 144 6.34 8.16 0.00
N GLU A 145 6.56 9.47 0.17
CA GLU A 145 6.22 10.50 -0.83
C GLU A 145 7.28 10.68 -1.91
#